data_AF-A0A1V4ATW8-F1
#
_entry.id   AF-A0A1V4ATW8-F1
#
_cell.length_a   1.000
_cell.length_b   1.000
_cell.length_c   1.000
_cell.angle_alpha   90.00
_cell.angle_beta   90.00
_cell.angle_gamma   90.00
#
_symmetry.space_group_name_H-M   'P 1'
#
loop_
_entity.id
_entity.type
_entity.pdbx_description
1 polymer ?
#
loop_
_entity_poly.entity_id
_entity_poly.type
_entity_poly.pdbx_seq_one_letter_code
_entity_poly.pdbx_strand_id
1 'polypeptide(L)'
;MFNGKTRYRGRALEKMFDLTAGSPFYLQITCDRLVQHLNDRRAVFITEADIDYVAHILTVGTETLPPERFNALVTAAGKKVDTISEDDLWHLLRRLARASSQNGWCYRNILAEISNSDKALKDLVDREIIVPKGDRVSIRVGLFAKWLRTN
;
A
#
# COMPACT_ATOMS: atom_id res chain seq x y z
N MET A 1 19.64 -26.51 -10.26
CA MET A 1 18.25 -26.90 -9.91
C MET A 1 17.97 -26.45 -8.48
N PHE A 2 16.88 -25.72 -8.24
CA PHE A 2 16.45 -25.38 -6.88
C PHE A 2 15.83 -26.61 -6.23
N ASN A 3 16.36 -27.02 -5.09
CA ASN A 3 15.99 -28.21 -4.32
C ASN A 3 14.66 -28.06 -3.55
N GLY A 4 13.63 -27.46 -4.17
CA GLY A 4 12.34 -27.17 -3.55
C GLY A 4 12.36 -26.08 -2.47
N LYS A 5 13.53 -25.49 -2.17
CA LYS A 5 13.63 -24.34 -1.26
C LYS A 5 13.24 -23.06 -1.98
N THR A 6 12.45 -22.23 -1.31
CA THR A 6 12.04 -20.89 -1.81
C THR A 6 13.25 -20.06 -2.24
N ARG A 7 13.09 -19.23 -3.29
CA ARG A 7 14.10 -18.27 -3.75
C ARG A 7 14.17 -17.01 -2.88
N TYR A 8 13.17 -16.78 -2.04
CA TYR A 8 13.13 -15.66 -1.11
C TYR A 8 14.12 -15.88 0.04
N ARG A 9 14.80 -14.80 0.46
CA ARG A 9 15.76 -14.78 1.57
C ARG A 9 15.36 -13.70 2.58
N GLY A 10 15.79 -13.88 3.82
CA GLY A 10 15.42 -12.97 4.91
C GLY A 10 13.90 -12.82 5.01
N ARG A 11 13.44 -11.58 5.14
CA ARG A 11 12.01 -11.23 5.19
C ARG A 11 11.44 -10.79 3.84
N ALA A 12 12.10 -11.13 2.73
CA ALA A 12 11.66 -10.68 1.41
C ALA A 12 10.23 -11.13 1.06
N LEU A 13 9.83 -12.34 1.48
CA LEU A 13 8.49 -12.85 1.25
C LEU A 13 7.45 -12.10 2.10
N GLU A 14 7.71 -11.92 3.39
CA GLU A 14 6.85 -11.12 4.29
C GLU A 14 6.70 -9.70 3.76
N LYS A 15 7.80 -9.09 3.32
CA LYS A 15 7.80 -7.74 2.76
C LYS A 15 7.00 -7.63 1.46
N MET A 16 7.01 -8.66 0.62
CA MET A 16 6.14 -8.74 -0.57
C MET A 16 4.65 -8.78 -0.15
N PHE A 17 4.32 -9.54 0.88
CA PHE A 17 2.96 -9.57 1.42
C PHE A 17 2.56 -8.23 2.03
N ASP A 18 3.40 -7.58 2.83
CA ASP A 18 3.13 -6.26 3.41
C ASP A 18 2.95 -5.20 2.31
N LEU A 19 3.75 -5.27 1.24
CA LEU A 19 3.67 -4.33 0.12
C LEU A 19 2.33 -4.46 -0.61
N THR A 20 1.80 -5.66 -0.75
CA THR A 20 0.63 -5.93 -1.61
C THR A 20 -0.65 -6.20 -0.85
N ALA A 21 -0.57 -6.39 0.47
CA ALA A 21 -1.62 -6.94 1.34
C ALA A 21 -2.22 -8.26 0.84
N GLY A 22 -1.47 -9.02 0.00
CA GLY A 22 -1.99 -10.22 -0.65
C GLY A 22 -3.01 -9.96 -1.78
N SER A 23 -3.23 -8.69 -2.19
CA SER A 23 -4.10 -8.35 -3.30
C SER A 23 -3.57 -8.96 -4.62
N PRO A 24 -4.35 -9.79 -5.34
CA PRO A 24 -3.92 -10.36 -6.62
C PRO A 24 -3.51 -9.29 -7.64
N PHE A 25 -4.22 -8.16 -7.65
CA PHE A 25 -3.94 -7.04 -8.55
C PHE A 25 -2.55 -6.44 -8.30
N TYR A 26 -2.22 -6.09 -7.05
CA TYR A 26 -0.90 -5.53 -6.73
C TYR A 26 0.20 -6.58 -6.77
N LEU A 27 -0.08 -7.84 -6.41
CA LEU A 27 0.86 -8.95 -6.55
C LEU A 27 1.29 -9.15 -8.00
N GLN A 28 0.36 -9.16 -8.95
CA GLN A 28 0.68 -9.35 -10.37
C GLN A 28 1.62 -8.26 -10.89
N ILE A 29 1.29 -6.99 -10.65
CA ILE A 29 2.11 -5.84 -11.07
C ILE A 29 3.50 -5.90 -10.42
N THR A 30 3.55 -6.16 -9.11
CA THR A 30 4.81 -6.23 -8.36
C THR A 30 5.68 -7.40 -8.82
N CYS A 31 5.07 -8.57 -9.07
CA CYS A 31 5.80 -9.75 -9.55
C CYS A 31 6.34 -9.56 -10.96
N ASP A 32 5.58 -8.95 -11.87
CA ASP A 32 6.07 -8.65 -13.22
C ASP A 32 7.34 -7.78 -13.17
N ARG A 33 7.30 -6.68 -12.41
CA ARG A 33 8.46 -5.82 -12.19
C ARG A 33 9.62 -6.52 -11.48
N LEU A 34 9.32 -7.36 -10.49
CA LEU A 34 10.34 -8.11 -9.78
C LEU A 34 11.06 -9.08 -10.71
N VAL A 35 10.35 -9.80 -11.57
CA VAL A 35 10.95 -10.72 -12.54
C VAL A 35 11.87 -9.96 -13.51
N GLN A 36 11.43 -8.81 -14.02
CA GLN A 36 12.25 -7.96 -14.90
C GLN A 36 13.56 -7.54 -14.20
N HIS A 37 13.47 -6.97 -13.00
CA HIS A 37 14.63 -6.56 -12.20
C HIS A 37 15.61 -7.72 -11.91
N LEU A 38 15.09 -8.90 -11.57
CA LEU A 38 15.92 -10.08 -11.31
C LEU A 38 16.62 -10.58 -12.58
N ASN A 39 15.95 -10.53 -13.73
CA ASN A 39 16.52 -10.94 -15.01
C ASN A 39 17.67 -10.02 -15.42
N ASP A 40 17.47 -8.71 -15.31
CA ASP A 40 18.50 -7.70 -15.64
C ASP A 40 19.76 -7.88 -14.80
N ARG A 41 19.59 -8.18 -13.51
CA ARG A 41 20.71 -8.42 -12.57
C ARG A 41 21.23 -9.85 -12.58
N ARG A 42 20.61 -10.75 -13.34
CA ARG A 42 20.87 -12.21 -13.31
C ARG A 42 20.82 -12.78 -11.88
N ALA A 43 19.92 -12.25 -11.06
CA ALA A 43 19.82 -12.57 -9.64
C ALA A 43 19.04 -13.87 -9.39
N VAL A 44 19.68 -14.79 -8.66
CA VAL A 44 19.10 -16.11 -8.35
C VAL A 44 18.15 -16.04 -7.14
N PHE A 45 18.46 -15.20 -6.15
CA PHE A 45 17.69 -15.05 -4.92
C PHE A 45 16.96 -13.70 -4.87
N ILE A 46 15.88 -13.68 -4.10
CA ILE A 46 15.05 -12.49 -3.88
C ILE A 46 15.28 -12.02 -2.45
N THR A 47 15.73 -10.77 -2.30
CA THR A 47 16.04 -10.12 -1.01
C THR A 47 15.09 -8.96 -0.74
N GLU A 48 15.08 -8.43 0.49
CA GLU A 48 14.30 -7.24 0.82
C GLU A 48 14.67 -6.02 -0.05
N ALA A 49 15.94 -5.91 -0.47
CA ALA A 49 16.40 -4.84 -1.35
C ALA A 49 15.75 -4.90 -2.73
N ASP A 50 15.47 -6.10 -3.25
CA ASP A 50 14.79 -6.26 -4.53
C ASP A 50 13.32 -5.83 -4.43
N ILE A 51 12.65 -6.14 -3.30
CA ILE A 51 11.29 -5.67 -3.03
C ILE A 51 11.24 -4.14 -2.85
N ASP A 52 12.22 -3.56 -2.16
CA ASP A 52 12.32 -2.10 -2.01
C ASP A 52 12.56 -1.39 -3.33
N TYR A 53 13.42 -1.95 -4.19
CA TYR A 53 13.65 -1.41 -5.53
C TYR A 53 12.36 -1.42 -6.35
N VAL A 54 11.65 -2.54 -6.40
CA VAL A 54 10.36 -2.64 -7.11
C VAL A 54 9.33 -1.67 -6.54
N ALA A 55 9.23 -1.57 -5.21
CA ALA A 55 8.35 -0.58 -4.59
C ALA A 55 8.72 0.84 -5.01
N HIS A 56 10.00 1.19 -5.03
CA HIS A 56 10.48 2.51 -5.41
C HIS A 56 10.10 2.86 -6.85
N ILE A 57 10.34 1.97 -7.82
CA ILE A 57 10.02 2.25 -9.23
C ILE A 57 8.52 2.42 -9.46
N LEU A 58 7.69 1.70 -8.70
CA LEU A 58 6.22 1.77 -8.77
C LEU A 58 5.64 3.00 -8.06
N THR A 59 6.39 3.68 -7.19
CA THR A 59 5.89 4.84 -6.43
C THR A 59 6.47 6.18 -6.85
N VAL A 60 7.73 6.22 -7.31
CA VAL A 60 8.45 7.46 -7.68
C VAL A 60 9.36 7.31 -8.88
N GLY A 61 9.57 6.10 -9.38
CA GLY A 61 10.49 5.86 -10.50
C GLY A 61 9.84 6.00 -11.87
N THR A 62 10.54 5.47 -12.86
CA THR A 62 10.17 5.50 -14.28
C THR A 62 8.84 4.81 -14.59
N GLU A 63 8.35 3.96 -13.68
CA GLU A 63 7.14 3.17 -13.83
C GLU A 63 6.14 3.44 -12.71
N THR A 64 6.14 4.68 -12.21
CA THR A 64 5.23 5.11 -11.17
C THR A 64 3.79 4.81 -11.57
N LEU A 65 3.08 4.12 -10.68
CA LEU A 65 1.68 3.80 -10.90
C LEU A 65 0.85 5.09 -10.91
N PRO A 66 -0.04 5.27 -11.90
CA PRO A 66 -0.90 6.43 -11.92
C PRO A 66 -2.02 6.27 -10.87
N PRO A 67 -2.60 7.37 -10.35
CA PRO A 67 -3.53 7.35 -9.23
C PRO A 67 -4.74 6.43 -9.45
N GLU A 68 -5.19 6.26 -10.68
CA GLU A 68 -6.35 5.45 -11.05
C GLU A 68 -6.18 3.97 -10.68
N ARG A 69 -4.94 3.50 -10.54
CA ARG A 69 -4.63 2.14 -10.05
C ARG A 69 -4.98 1.94 -8.58
N PHE A 70 -5.31 3.00 -7.86
CA PHE A 70 -5.72 2.97 -6.46
C PHE A 70 -7.16 3.41 -6.23
N ASN A 71 -7.92 3.78 -7.27
CA ASN A 71 -9.30 4.26 -7.13
C ASN A 71 -10.19 3.30 -6.34
N ALA A 72 -10.05 1.98 -6.55
CA ALA A 72 -10.81 0.97 -5.82
C ALA A 72 -10.52 0.95 -4.29
N LEU A 73 -9.35 1.45 -3.87
CA LEU A 73 -9.01 1.60 -2.45
C LEU A 73 -9.59 2.88 -1.86
N VAL A 74 -9.93 3.87 -2.68
CA VAL A 74 -10.44 5.17 -2.22
C VAL A 74 -11.96 5.19 -2.31
N THR A 75 -12.52 4.88 -3.48
CA THR A 75 -13.97 4.96 -3.73
C THR A 75 -14.62 3.58 -3.72
N ALA A 76 -15.76 3.46 -3.04
CA ALA A 76 -16.55 2.24 -3.05
C ALA A 76 -17.19 2.07 -4.43
N ALA A 77 -16.97 0.93 -5.08
CA ALA A 77 -17.60 0.63 -6.37
C ALA A 77 -19.13 0.57 -6.20
N GLY A 78 -19.84 1.55 -6.76
CA GLY A 78 -21.25 1.40 -7.12
C GLY A 78 -22.31 1.73 -6.07
N LYS A 79 -21.98 2.32 -4.92
CA LYS A 79 -23.00 2.87 -4.02
C LYS A 79 -22.60 4.25 -3.53
N LYS A 80 -23.31 5.28 -4.03
CA LYS A 80 -23.47 6.57 -3.34
C LYS A 80 -24.03 6.27 -1.94
N VAL A 81 -23.16 6.08 -0.96
CA VAL A 81 -23.57 6.07 0.45
C VAL A 81 -22.81 7.14 1.24
N ASP A 82 -21.70 7.66 0.75
CA ASP A 82 -20.84 8.45 1.63
C ASP A 82 -21.07 9.96 1.56
N THR A 83 -21.21 10.51 2.77
CA THR A 83 -21.33 11.93 3.10
C THR A 83 -20.01 12.69 2.88
N ILE A 84 -19.04 12.07 2.22
CA ILE A 84 -17.62 12.47 2.17
C ILE A 84 -17.21 12.48 0.70
N SER A 85 -16.60 13.58 0.27
CA SER A 85 -16.13 13.71 -1.10
C SER A 85 -14.95 12.77 -1.37
N GLU A 86 -14.76 12.39 -2.63
CA GLU A 86 -13.58 11.63 -3.04
C GLU A 86 -12.28 12.37 -2.69
N ASP A 87 -12.26 13.69 -2.89
CA ASP A 87 -11.12 14.55 -2.55
C ASP A 87 -10.79 14.49 -1.06
N ASP A 88 -11.80 14.55 -0.18
CA ASP A 88 -11.61 14.45 1.27
C ASP A 88 -11.03 13.09 1.68
N LEU A 89 -11.46 12.00 1.03
CA LEU A 89 -10.90 10.66 1.27
C LEU A 89 -9.43 10.58 0.85
N TRP A 90 -9.09 11.12 -0.32
CA TRP A 90 -7.70 11.23 -0.77
C TRP A 90 -6.86 12.06 0.19
N HIS A 91 -7.38 13.21 0.66
CA HIS A 91 -6.71 14.05 1.64
C HIS A 91 -6.49 13.33 2.97
N LEU A 92 -7.49 12.62 3.48
CA LEU A 92 -7.40 11.82 4.71
C LEU A 92 -6.37 10.70 4.58
N LEU A 93 -6.40 9.94 3.49
CA LEU A 93 -5.46 8.84 3.26
C LEU A 93 -4.01 9.35 3.12
N ARG A 94 -3.79 10.48 2.44
CA ARG A 94 -2.47 11.13 2.39
C ARG A 94 -1.98 11.56 3.77
N ARG A 95 -2.86 12.19 4.58
CA ARG A 95 -2.53 12.59 5.97
C ARG A 95 -2.15 11.38 6.81
N LEU A 96 -2.92 10.29 6.72
CA LEU A 96 -2.65 9.02 7.41
C LEU A 96 -1.31 8.42 6.96
N ALA A 97 -1.05 8.35 5.65
CA ALA A 97 0.18 7.78 5.11
C ALA A 97 1.43 8.54 5.58
N ARG A 98 1.36 9.87 5.65
CA ARG A 98 2.44 10.73 6.16
C ARG A 98 2.64 10.55 7.67
N ALA A 99 1.56 10.57 8.44
CA ALA A 99 1.60 10.40 9.90
C ALA A 99 2.12 9.01 10.33
N SER A 100 1.90 7.98 9.51
CA SER A 100 2.36 6.60 9.75
C SER A 100 3.76 6.28 9.18
N SER A 101 4.48 7.26 8.63
CA SER A 101 5.76 7.05 7.94
C SER A 101 6.86 6.38 8.79
N GLN A 102 6.89 6.66 10.09
CA GLN A 102 7.97 6.22 10.98
C GLN A 102 7.78 4.81 11.55
N ASN A 103 6.55 4.45 11.95
CA ASN A 103 6.28 3.19 12.66
C ASN A 103 5.15 2.37 12.03
N GLY A 104 4.61 2.80 10.88
CA GLY A 104 3.50 2.14 10.20
C GLY A 104 2.13 2.39 10.82
N TRP A 105 1.98 3.26 11.83
CA TRP A 105 0.72 3.52 12.51
C TRP A 105 0.46 5.01 12.71
N CYS A 106 -0.79 5.44 12.53
CA CYS A 106 -1.26 6.80 12.79
C CYS A 106 -2.27 6.78 13.94
N TYR A 107 -2.18 7.71 14.90
CA TYR A 107 -3.23 7.86 15.90
C TYR A 107 -4.47 8.53 15.30
N ARG A 108 -5.66 8.04 15.66
CA ARG A 108 -6.94 8.56 15.14
C ARG A 108 -7.14 10.05 15.42
N ASN A 109 -6.69 10.55 16.57
CA ASN A 109 -6.81 11.97 16.94
C ASN A 109 -6.08 12.92 15.98
N ILE A 110 -5.00 12.48 15.31
CA ILE A 110 -4.28 13.28 14.29
C ILE A 110 -5.18 13.55 13.07
N LEU A 111 -6.18 12.69 12.85
CA LEU A 111 -7.11 12.78 11.72
C LEU A 111 -8.41 13.51 12.10
N ALA A 112 -8.61 13.86 13.38
CA ALA A 112 -9.84 14.48 13.87
C ALA A 112 -10.11 15.89 13.31
N GLU A 113 -9.06 16.58 12.85
CA GLU A 113 -9.17 17.89 12.18
C GLU A 113 -9.85 17.80 10.80
N ILE A 114 -9.98 16.59 10.24
CA ILE A 114 -10.63 16.37 8.95
C ILE A 114 -12.14 16.17 9.17
N SER A 115 -12.94 16.97 8.46
CA SER A 115 -14.40 16.88 8.47
C SER A 115 -14.87 15.45 8.17
N ASN A 116 -15.80 14.94 8.98
CA ASN A 116 -16.35 13.58 8.87
C ASN A 116 -15.29 12.46 8.95
N SER A 117 -14.10 12.72 9.51
CA SER A 117 -13.02 11.73 9.64
C SER A 117 -13.46 10.43 10.30
N ASP A 118 -14.29 10.46 11.34
CA ASP A 118 -14.77 9.25 12.00
C ASP A 118 -15.60 8.36 11.07
N LYS A 119 -16.46 8.96 10.24
CA LYS A 119 -17.26 8.24 9.25
C LYS A 119 -16.36 7.67 8.14
N ALA A 120 -15.39 8.46 7.65
CA ALA A 120 -14.41 8.00 6.66
C ALA A 120 -13.59 6.83 7.19
N LEU A 121 -13.06 6.95 8.41
CA LEU A 121 -12.27 5.90 9.04
C LEU A 121 -13.10 4.64 9.24
N LYS A 122 -14.38 4.78 9.59
CA LYS A 122 -15.28 3.63 9.68
C LYS A 122 -15.48 2.95 8.32
N ASP A 123 -15.81 3.71 7.26
CA ASP A 123 -15.94 3.14 5.90
C ASP A 123 -14.67 2.42 5.45
N LEU A 124 -13.51 3.07 5.60
CA LEU A 124 -12.21 2.51 5.21
C LEU A 124 -11.84 1.24 6.00
N VAL A 125 -12.26 1.13 7.27
CA VAL A 125 -12.10 -0.10 8.06
C VAL A 125 -13.04 -1.18 7.57
N ASP A 126 -14.32 -0.86 7.37
CA ASP A 126 -15.36 -1.81 6.93
C ASP A 126 -15.02 -2.40 5.55
N ARG A 127 -14.37 -1.61 4.68
CA ARG A 127 -13.84 -2.03 3.36
C ARG A 127 -12.44 -2.66 3.40
N GLU A 128 -11.89 -2.87 4.59
CA GLU A 128 -10.54 -3.42 4.81
C GLU A 128 -9.38 -2.65 4.16
N ILE A 129 -9.57 -1.36 3.86
CA ILE A 129 -8.53 -0.50 3.28
C ILE A 129 -7.51 -0.09 4.34
N ILE A 130 -8.00 0.16 5.56
CA ILE A 130 -7.17 0.44 6.73
C ILE A 130 -7.41 -0.59 7.83
N VAL A 131 -6.40 -0.82 8.65
CA VAL A 131 -6.44 -1.75 9.78
C VAL A 131 -6.40 -0.96 11.08
N PRO A 132 -7.37 -1.13 11.99
CA PRO A 132 -7.34 -0.51 13.31
C PRO A 132 -6.54 -1.36 14.31
N LYS A 133 -5.88 -0.69 15.27
CA LYS A 133 -5.20 -1.29 16.43
C LYS A 133 -5.32 -0.36 17.63
N GLY A 134 -6.35 -0.56 18.45
CA GLY A 134 -6.74 0.40 19.50
C GLY A 134 -7.01 1.78 18.88
N ASP A 135 -6.37 2.81 19.43
CA ASP A 135 -6.48 4.19 18.94
C ASP A 135 -5.63 4.51 17.71
N ARG A 136 -5.01 3.49 17.11
CA ARG A 136 -4.16 3.62 15.92
C ARG A 136 -4.80 2.99 14.70
N VAL A 137 -4.44 3.48 13.52
CA VAL A 137 -4.85 2.99 12.21
C VAL A 137 -3.66 2.95 11.26
N SER A 138 -3.69 2.04 10.29
CA SER A 138 -2.68 1.92 9.23
C SER A 138 -3.32 1.56 7.89
N ILE A 139 -2.74 2.01 6.79
CA ILE A 139 -3.17 1.59 5.44
C ILE A 139 -2.68 0.18 5.20
N ARG A 140 -3.59 -0.72 4.83
CA ARG A 140 -3.31 -2.14 4.67
C ARG A 140 -2.36 -2.43 3.51
N VAL A 141 -2.60 -1.80 2.35
CA VAL A 141 -1.78 -1.98 1.15
C VAL A 141 -0.52 -1.12 1.25
N GLY A 142 0.63 -1.74 1.56
CA GLY A 142 1.89 -1.03 1.75
C GLY A 142 2.34 -0.21 0.53
N LEU A 143 2.07 -0.70 -0.68
CA LEU A 143 2.38 -0.01 -1.93
C LEU A 143 1.61 1.31 -2.03
N PHE A 144 0.31 1.28 -1.71
CA PHE A 144 -0.53 2.47 -1.70
C PHE A 144 -0.08 3.47 -0.63
N ALA A 145 0.23 2.99 0.57
CA ALA A 145 0.77 3.82 1.65
C ALA A 145 2.10 4.49 1.26
N LYS A 146 2.99 3.77 0.56
CA LYS A 146 4.23 4.34 0.03
C LYS A 146 3.94 5.37 -1.06
N TRP A 147 3.05 5.06 -2.01
CA TRP A 147 2.66 5.96 -3.10
C TRP A 147 2.08 7.29 -2.60
N LEU A 148 1.19 7.26 -1.61
CA LEU A 148 0.58 8.45 -0.98
C LEU A 148 1.58 9.33 -0.23
N ARG A 149 2.72 8.77 0.20
CA ARG A 149 3.79 9.54 0.86
C ARG A 149 4.61 10.35 -0.14
N THR A 150 4.61 9.94 -1.40
CA THR A 150 5.51 10.47 -2.42
C THR A 150 4.79 11.22 -3.55
N ASN A 151 3.45 11.18 -3.60
CA ASN A 151 2.58 11.84 -4.59
C ASN A 151 1.37 12.51 -3.91
#